data_AF-A0A354HQU2-F1
#
_entry.id   AF-A0A354HQU2-F1
#
_cell.length_a   1.000
_cell.length_b   1.000
_cell.length_c   1.000
_cell.angle_alpha   90.00
_cell.angle_beta   90.00
_cell.angle_gamma   90.00
#
_symmetry.space_group_name_H-M   'P 1'
#
loop_
_entity.id
_entity.type
_entity.pdbx_description
1 polymer ?
#
loop_
_entity_poly.entity_id
_entity_poly.type
_entity_poly.pdbx_seq_one_letter_code
_entity_poly.pdbx_strand_id
1 'polypeptide(L)'
;EMLNMGFIEDIEAILREVPGQHQTLLFSATMPRPIQELAMNFMVDPKVIEVKSKEVTVPAVHQTYIEVQEIQKFDTLCHLLDLQPPDLALIFGRTKRR
;
A
#
# COMPACT_ATOMS: atom_id res chain seq x y z
N GLU A 1 -6.40 -3.16 -2.65
CA GLU A 1 -6.68 -1.86 -3.32
C GLU A 1 -7.89 -2.02 -4.22
N MET A 2 -8.75 -1.00 -4.31
CA MET A 2 -10.00 -1.06 -5.09
C MET A 2 -9.79 -1.55 -6.54
N LEU A 3 -8.66 -1.20 -7.16
CA LEU A 3 -8.35 -1.59 -8.53
C LEU A 3 -7.93 -3.06 -8.65
N ASN A 4 -7.14 -3.55 -7.69
CA ASN A 4 -6.73 -4.96 -7.64
C ASN A 4 -7.90 -5.90 -7.32
N MET A 5 -9.04 -5.35 -6.93
CA MET A 5 -10.30 -6.07 -6.69
C MET A 5 -11.21 -6.10 -7.92
N GLY A 6 -10.82 -5.47 -9.03
CA GLY A 6 -11.62 -5.43 -10.26
C GLY A 6 -12.75 -4.40 -10.25
N PHE A 7 -12.63 -3.32 -9.47
CA PHE A 7 -13.65 -2.26 -9.46
C PHE A 7 -13.48 -1.22 -10.59
N ILE A 8 -12.59 -1.45 -11.55
CA ILE A 8 -12.32 -0.44 -12.58
C ILE A 8 -13.52 -0.26 -13.50
N GLU A 9 -14.17 -1.35 -13.91
CA GLU A 9 -15.37 -1.29 -14.75
C GLU A 9 -16.52 -0.58 -14.03
N ASP A 10 -16.67 -0.82 -12.72
CA ASP A 10 -17.70 -0.16 -11.90
C ASP A 10 -17.44 1.34 -11.77
N ILE A 11 -16.18 1.75 -11.57
CA ILE A 11 -15.80 3.15 -11.52
C ILE A 11 -16.10 3.84 -12.85
N GLU A 12 -15.77 3.22 -13.98
CA GLU A 12 -16.08 3.76 -15.30
C GLU A 12 -17.59 3.91 -15.50
N ALA A 13 -18.38 2.91 -15.10
CA ALA A 13 -19.84 2.97 -15.20
C ALA A 13 -20.41 4.15 -14.40
N ILE A 14 -19.95 4.34 -13.16
CA ILE A 14 -20.38 5.47 -12.32
C ILE A 14 -19.97 6.80 -12.95
N LEU A 15 -18.74 6.93 -13.42
CA LEU A 15 -18.22 8.19 -13.99
C LEU A 15 -18.93 8.58 -15.30
N ARG A 16 -19.41 7.62 -16.09
CA ARG A 16 -20.21 7.90 -17.30
C ARG A 16 -21.59 8.49 -16.99
N GLU A 17 -22.15 8.16 -15.84
CA GLU A 17 -23.47 8.64 -15.41
C GLU A 17 -23.40 9.99 -14.67
N VAL A 18 -22.20 10.55 -14.44
CA VAL A 18 -22.06 11.85 -13.76
C VAL A 18 -22.48 12.97 -14.72
N PRO A 19 -23.55 13.73 -14.42
CA PRO A 19 -24.05 14.75 -15.32
C PRO A 19 -23.29 16.09 -15.18
N GLY A 20 -23.27 16.86 -16.26
CA GLY A 20 -22.86 18.26 -16.26
C GLY A 20 -21.34 18.48 -16.21
N GLN A 21 -20.93 19.73 -16.01
CA GLN A 21 -19.54 20.09 -15.78
C GLN A 21 -19.17 19.81 -14.32
N HIS A 22 -18.14 19.00 -14.10
CA HIS A 22 -17.62 18.68 -12.78
C HIS A 22 -16.10 18.81 -12.74
N GLN A 23 -15.57 19.04 -11.54
CA GLN A 23 -14.15 18.94 -11.26
C GLN A 23 -13.87 17.55 -10.66
N THR A 24 -12.95 16.82 -11.29
CA THR A 24 -12.53 15.49 -10.83
C THR A 24 -11.17 15.60 -10.15
N LEU A 25 -11.02 14.93 -9.00
CA LEU A 25 -9.76 14.76 -8.29
C LEU A 25 -9.46 13.26 -8.18
N LEU A 26 -8.26 12.87 -8.60
CA LEU A 26 -7.77 11.49 -8.51
C LEU A 26 -6.60 11.45 -7.54
N PHE A 27 -6.75 10.68 -6.47
CA PHE A 27 -5.70 10.44 -5.48
C PHE A 27 -5.20 9.02 -5.61
N SER A 28 -3.91 8.85 -5.87
CA SER A 28 -3.30 7.53 -5.93
C SER A 28 -1.88 7.55 -5.36
N ALA A 29 -1.53 6.49 -4.63
CA ALA A 29 -0.18 6.26 -4.17
C ALA A 29 0.73 5.71 -5.29
N THR A 30 0.14 5.06 -6.29
CA THR A 30 0.84 4.48 -7.45
C THR A 30 0.13 4.85 -8.75
N MET A 31 0.84 4.90 -9.87
CA MET A 31 0.24 5.24 -11.17
C MET A 31 0.40 4.09 -12.16
N PRO A 32 -0.24 2.92 -11.93
CA PRO A 32 -0.27 1.86 -12.92
C PRO A 32 -1.08 2.29 -14.15
N ARG A 33 -0.84 1.63 -15.29
CA ARG A 33 -1.47 1.97 -16.58
C ARG A 33 -3.00 2.16 -16.51
N PRO A 34 -3.79 1.30 -15.83
CA PRO A 34 -5.24 1.49 -15.77
C PRO A 34 -5.68 2.78 -15.06
N ILE A 35 -4.89 3.28 -14.10
CA ILE A 35 -5.17 4.55 -13.42
C ILE A 35 -4.84 5.75 -14.29
N GLN A 36 -3.78 5.64 -15.09
CA GLN A 36 -3.43 6.67 -16.06
C GLN A 36 -4.54 6.78 -17.13
N GLU A 37 -5.02 5.64 -17.63
CA GLU A 37 -6.12 5.58 -18.60
C GLU A 37 -7.42 6.18 -18.02
N LEU A 38 -7.76 5.85 -16.76
CA LEU A 38 -8.89 6.45 -16.07
C LEU A 38 -8.78 7.99 -15.96
N ALA A 39 -7.59 8.49 -15.58
CA ALA A 39 -7.34 9.93 -15.47
C ALA A 39 -7.49 10.63 -16.83
N MET A 40 -6.96 10.03 -17.90
CA MET A 40 -7.03 10.61 -19.25
C MET A 40 -8.46 10.64 -19.80
N ASN A 41 -9.28 9.62 -19.48
CA ASN A 41 -10.63 9.50 -20.02
C ASN A 41 -11.66 10.36 -19.28
N PHE A 42 -11.48 10.60 -17.98
CA PHE A 42 -12.50 11.23 -17.12
C PHE A 42 -12.08 12.56 -16.47
N MET A 43 -10.87 13.06 -16.76
CA MET A 43 -10.41 14.37 -16.31
C MET A 43 -10.14 15.29 -17.49
N VAL A 44 -10.45 16.58 -17.32
CA VAL A 44 -10.22 17.62 -18.33
C VAL A 44 -8.99 18.44 -17.92
N ASP A 45 -7.95 18.45 -18.75
CA ASP A 45 -6.64 19.11 -18.49
C ASP A 45 -6.12 18.93 -17.04
N PRO A 46 -5.92 17.67 -16.57
CA PRO A 46 -5.53 17.42 -15.19
C PRO A 46 -4.13 17.95 -14.89
N LYS A 47 -3.98 18.66 -13.77
CA LYS A 47 -2.66 19.00 -13.22
C LYS A 47 -2.19 17.89 -12.29
N VAL A 48 -1.01 17.36 -12.58
CA VAL A 48 -0.39 16.31 -11.77
C VAL A 48 0.41 16.97 -10.65
N ILE A 49 0.05 16.65 -9.40
CA ILE A 49 0.77 17.10 -8.21
C ILE A 49 1.43 15.87 -7.59
N GLU A 50 2.74 15.73 -7.81
CA GLU A 50 3.54 14.68 -7.20
C GLU A 50 4.24 15.21 -5.96
N VAL A 51 3.85 14.67 -4.80
CA VAL A 51 4.67 14.81 -3.60
C VAL A 51 5.78 13.79 -3.71
N LYS A 52 6.96 14.22 -4.17
CA LYS A 52 8.17 13.40 -4.10
C LYS A 52 8.38 13.04 -2.64
N SER A 53 8.13 11.77 -2.29
CA SER A 53 8.65 11.23 -1.06
C SER A 53 10.17 11.39 -1.15
N LYS A 54 10.75 12.21 -0.27
CA LYS A 54 12.17 12.03 0.09
C LYS A 54 12.29 10.54 0.38
N GLU A 55 13.17 9.86 -0.34
CA GLU A 55 13.33 8.41 -0.34
C GLU A 55 12.84 7.78 0.96
N VAL A 56 11.77 6.99 0.88
CA VAL A 56 11.22 6.25 2.03
C VAL A 56 12.09 5.03 2.32
N THR A 57 13.41 5.18 2.29
CA THR A 57 14.30 4.35 3.10
C THR A 57 14.46 5.11 4.39
N VAL A 58 13.47 5.00 5.27
CA VAL A 58 13.46 5.65 6.59
C VAL A 58 14.83 5.42 7.25
N PRO A 59 15.75 6.41 7.28
CA PRO A 59 17.05 6.21 7.92
C PRO A 59 16.88 6.02 9.43
N ALA A 60 15.69 6.35 9.94
CA ALA A 60 15.31 6.23 11.33
C ALA A 60 14.86 4.81 11.74
N VAL A 61 14.69 3.86 10.81
CA VAL A 61 14.29 2.48 11.17
C VAL A 61 15.44 1.53 10.86
N HIS A 62 16.06 1.01 11.91
CA HIS A 62 17.04 -0.08 11.80
C HIS A 62 16.31 -1.38 11.44
N GLN A 63 16.73 -2.01 10.34
CA GLN A 63 16.11 -3.24 9.83
C GLN A 63 17.15 -4.36 9.79
N THR A 64 16.76 -5.54 10.24
CA THR A 64 17.60 -6.74 10.24
C THR A 64 16.74 -7.92 9.81
N TYR A 65 17.35 -8.92 9.17
CA TYR A 65 16.69 -10.18 8.86
C TYR A 65 17.53 -11.34 9.40
N ILE A 66 16.86 -12.45 9.70
CA ILE A 66 17.50 -13.69 10.14
C ILE A 66 16.89 -14.81 9.31
N GLU A 67 17.74 -15.58 8.64
CA GLU A 67 17.32 -16.76 7.91
C GLU A 67 17.25 -17.95 8.86
N VAL A 68 16.06 -18.55 8.96
CA VAL A 68 15.79 -19.71 9.83
C VAL A 68 14.81 -20.65 9.15
N GLN A 69 14.88 -21.93 9.52
CA GLN A 69 13.85 -22.88 9.09
C GLN A 69 12.51 -22.56 9.75
N GLU A 70 11.41 -22.85 9.06
CA GLU A 70 10.05 -22.54 9.54
C GLU A 70 9.76 -23.10 10.94
N ILE A 71 10.28 -24.29 11.24
CA ILE A 71 10.11 -24.95 12.54
C ILE A 71 10.84 -24.22 13.67
N GLN A 72 11.93 -23.52 13.37
CA GLN A 72 12.78 -22.82 14.34
C GLN A 72 12.34 -21.37 14.57
N LYS A 73 11.41 -20.84 13.76
CA LYS A 73 10.99 -19.43 13.83
C LYS A 73 10.48 -19.02 15.20
N PHE A 74 9.69 -19.87 15.84
CA PHE A 74 9.09 -19.56 17.14
C PHE A 74 10.15 -19.51 18.24
N ASP A 75 11.01 -20.53 18.31
CA ASP A 75 12.09 -20.59 19.30
C ASP A 75 13.10 -19.43 19.12
N THR A 76 13.42 -19.09 17.86
CA THR A 76 14.29 -17.96 17.55
C THR A 76 13.66 -16.63 17.98
N LEU A 77 12.36 -16.45 17.78
CA LEU A 77 11.64 -15.25 18.24
C LEU A 77 11.67 -15.12 19.77
N CYS A 78 11.40 -16.21 20.50
CA CYS A 78 11.50 -16.21 21.96
C CYS A 78 12.90 -15.80 22.42
N HIS A 79 13.94 -16.39 21.83
CA HIS A 79 15.31 -16.05 22.14
C HIS A 79 15.66 -14.58 21.89
N LEU A 80 15.15 -13.99 20.80
CA LEU A 80 15.34 -12.56 20.52
C LEU A 80 14.67 -11.66 21.56
N LEU A 81 13.46 -12.01 22.01
CA LEU A 81 12.74 -11.27 23.03
C LEU A 81 13.42 -11.37 24.40
N ASP A 82 14.05 -12.51 24.70
CA ASP A 82 14.82 -12.67 25.94
C ASP A 82 16.13 -11.86 25.91
N LEU A 83 16.83 -11.83 24.76
CA LEU A 83 18.06 -11.06 24.60
C LEU A 83 17.82 -9.56 24.57
N GLN A 84 16.71 -9.11 23.99
CA GLN A 84 16.35 -7.71 23.80
C GLN A 84 14.88 -7.50 24.21
N PRO A 85 14.56 -7.52 25.52
CA PRO A 85 13.18 -7.41 26.00
C PRO A 85 12.62 -6.02 25.71
N PRO A 86 11.59 -5.89 24.87
CA PRO A 86 10.98 -4.60 24.56
C PRO A 86 9.90 -4.25 25.59
N ASP A 87 9.76 -2.97 25.92
CA ASP A 87 8.65 -2.49 26.77
C ASP A 87 7.27 -2.71 26.09
N LEU A 88 7.22 -2.54 24.76
CA LEU A 88 6.06 -2.81 23.93
C LEU A 88 6.51 -3.20 22.52
N ALA A 89 5.97 -4.30 22.00
CA ALA A 89 6.29 -4.79 20.66
C ALA A 89 5.03 -5.23 19.91
N LEU A 90 5.13 -5.18 18.58
CA LEU A 90 4.09 -5.66 17.66
C LEU A 90 4.69 -6.75 16.77
N ILE A 91 4.07 -7.94 16.79
CA ILE A 91 4.51 -9.10 16.02
C ILE A 91 3.46 -9.39 14.96
N PHE A 92 3.85 -9.36 13.69
CA PHE A 92 2.97 -9.62 12.56
C PHE A 92 3.07 -11.08 12.09
N GLY A 93 1.94 -11.80 12.09
CA GLY A 93 1.80 -13.11 11.48
C GLY A 93 1.02 -13.03 10.17
N ARG A 94 1.31 -13.91 9.21
CA ARG A 94 0.61 -13.94 7.90
C ARG A 94 -0.86 -14.36 8.03
N THR A 95 -1.16 -15.33 8.90
CA THR A 95 -2.50 -15.90 9.06
C THR A 95 -2.97 -15.74 10.51
N LYS A 96 -4.29 -15.57 10.69
CA LYS A 96 -4.93 -15.44 12.02
C LYS A 96 -4.86 -16.74 12.82
N ARG A 97 -4.84 -17.87 12.13
CA ARG A 97 -4.62 -19.22 12.67
C ARG A 97 -3.59 -19.91 11.79
N ARG A 98 -2.69 -20.67 12.40
CA ARG A 98 -1.96 -21.69 11.68
C ARG A 98 -2.89 -22.88 11.42
#